data_AF-A0A8T3NSG0-F1
#
_entry.id   AF-A0A8T3NSG0-F1
#
_cell.length_a   1.000
_cell.length_b   1.000
_cell.length_c   1.000
_cell.angle_alpha   90.00
_cell.angle_beta   90.00
_cell.angle_gamma   90.00
#
_symmetry.space_group_name_H-M   'P 1'
#
loop_
_entity.id
_entity.type
_entity.pdbx_description
1 polymer ?
#
loop_
_entity_poly.entity_id
_entity_poly.type
_entity_poly.pdbx_seq_one_letter_code
_entity_poly.pdbx_strand_id
1 'polypeptide(L)'
;MGRLAGGAVSGGLGGRSFFHPVAVTRAVRTLASSGPRFPLEEALLGLRFYGSLPRFLRHPISSQEARRTLRWRLERREVDFLALARRAVYSNAASPYRRLLELAGCEYGDIERLVRKEGVEGALVTLYGLGVYLTVDELKGRRPAVRGSATIDVVPSQLWNPSSTVHLLGQTGGS
;
A
#
# COMPACT_ATOMS: atom_id res chain seq x y z
N MET A 1 -36.68 -64.93 19.87
CA MET A 1 -37.62 -64.35 20.87
C MET A 1 -37.30 -62.87 20.98
N GLY A 2 -38.16 -61.88 20.83
CA GLY A 2 -39.54 -61.68 20.38
C GLY A 2 -39.66 -60.15 20.27
N ARG A 3 -39.86 -59.60 19.07
CA ARG A 3 -41.12 -59.03 18.58
C ARG A 3 -41.63 -57.77 19.33
N LEU A 4 -41.78 -56.70 18.51
CA LEU A 4 -42.88 -55.72 18.47
C LEU A 4 -42.89 -54.64 19.57
N ALA A 5 -43.30 -53.39 19.36
CA ALA A 5 -43.88 -52.68 18.21
C ALA A 5 -43.81 -51.16 18.52
N GLY A 6 -43.80 -50.32 17.48
CA GLY A 6 -44.84 -49.31 17.26
C GLY A 6 -44.52 -47.99 17.98
N GLY A 7 -44.36 -46.84 17.33
CA GLY A 7 -45.04 -46.34 16.14
C GLY A 7 -45.83 -45.10 16.57
N ALA A 8 -45.51 -43.93 16.02
CA ALA A 8 -46.46 -42.81 15.89
C ALA A 8 -45.81 -41.68 15.06
N VAL A 9 -46.37 -41.50 13.88
CA VAL A 9 -46.21 -40.35 13.00
C VAL A 9 -47.27 -39.32 13.40
N SER A 10 -46.87 -38.06 13.58
CA SER A 10 -47.73 -36.86 13.43
C SER A 10 -46.78 -35.66 13.41
N GLY A 11 -46.69 -34.80 12.38
CA GLY A 11 -47.80 -34.26 11.61
C GLY A 11 -48.30 -32.97 12.26
N GLY A 12 -47.49 -31.91 12.27
CA GLY A 12 -47.82 -30.65 12.93
C GLY A 12 -47.18 -29.44 12.26
N LEU A 13 -47.89 -28.91 11.24
CA LEU A 13 -47.69 -27.59 10.66
C LEU A 13 -47.79 -26.53 11.76
N GLY A 14 -46.79 -25.65 11.84
CA GLY A 14 -46.75 -24.56 12.80
C GLY A 14 -45.79 -23.47 12.35
N GLY A 15 -46.15 -22.79 11.26
CA GLY A 15 -45.50 -21.56 10.85
C GLY A 15 -45.51 -20.55 12.00
N ARG A 16 -44.33 -20.14 12.43
CA ARG A 16 -44.13 -18.88 13.15
C ARG A 16 -42.88 -18.21 12.61
N SER A 17 -43.15 -17.36 11.64
CA SER A 17 -42.34 -16.23 11.22
C SER A 17 -41.91 -15.44 12.46
N PHE A 18 -40.69 -15.64 12.93
CA PHE A 18 -40.03 -14.70 13.83
C PHE A 18 -39.06 -13.84 12.99
N PHE A 19 -39.67 -12.93 12.23
CA PHE A 19 -39.00 -11.69 11.82
C PHE A 19 -38.69 -10.92 13.10
N HIS A 20 -37.45 -10.98 13.57
CA HIS A 20 -36.93 -10.01 14.53
C HIS A 20 -36.53 -8.76 13.74
N PRO A 21 -37.16 -7.59 13.97
CA PRO A 21 -36.55 -6.34 13.55
C PRO A 21 -35.35 -6.08 14.45
N VAL A 22 -34.14 -6.21 13.93
CA VAL A 22 -32.96 -5.63 14.58
C VAL A 22 -33.14 -4.11 14.45
N ALA A 23 -33.66 -3.52 15.52
CA ALA A 23 -33.75 -2.08 15.68
C ALA A 23 -32.33 -1.50 15.63
N VAL A 24 -31.97 -0.92 14.49
CA VAL A 24 -30.80 -0.05 14.36
C VAL A 24 -31.14 1.25 15.07
N THR A 25 -30.96 1.28 16.39
CA THR A 25 -31.11 2.48 17.19
C THR A 25 -30.00 3.45 16.82
N ARG A 26 -30.38 4.42 15.97
CA ARG A 26 -29.61 5.61 15.62
C ARG A 26 -29.38 6.45 16.88
N ALA A 27 -28.28 6.22 17.57
CA ALA A 27 -27.76 7.18 18.53
C ALA A 27 -27.01 8.28 17.75
N VAL A 28 -27.76 9.26 17.25
CA VAL A 28 -27.20 10.53 16.79
C VAL A 28 -26.69 11.26 18.04
N ARG A 29 -25.44 10.98 18.42
CA ARG A 29 -24.75 11.78 19.41
C ARG A 29 -24.18 13.00 18.69
N THR A 30 -24.83 14.13 18.92
CA THR A 30 -24.36 15.48 18.64
C THR A 30 -22.92 15.64 19.13
N LEU A 31 -21.96 15.63 18.19
CA LEU A 31 -20.65 16.18 18.43
C LEU A 31 -20.66 17.61 17.94
N ALA A 32 -20.43 18.50 18.90
CA ALA A 32 -20.19 19.92 18.74
C ALA A 32 -19.33 20.20 17.50
N SER A 33 -19.73 21.22 16.76
CA SER A 33 -19.01 21.84 15.66
C SER A 33 -17.55 22.11 16.05
N SER A 34 -16.66 21.20 15.65
CA SER A 34 -15.25 21.51 15.50
C SER A 34 -15.10 21.95 14.05
N GLY A 35 -14.93 23.26 13.82
CA GLY A 35 -14.50 23.77 12.52
C GLY A 35 -13.26 23.00 12.05
N PRO A 36 -13.00 22.92 10.73
CA PRO A 36 -11.91 22.11 10.23
C PRO A 36 -10.60 22.60 10.87
N ARG A 37 -10.05 21.79 11.77
CA ARG A 37 -8.66 21.92 12.19
C ARG A 37 -7.86 21.44 11.00
N PHE A 38 -7.66 22.30 10.01
CA PHE A 38 -6.63 22.05 9.00
C PHE A 38 -5.31 22.15 9.75
N PRO A 39 -4.57 21.05 10.00
CA PRO A 39 -3.23 21.16 10.52
C PRO A 39 -2.43 22.06 9.57
N LEU A 40 -1.54 22.91 10.10
CA LEU A 40 -0.79 23.88 9.31
C LEU A 40 -0.05 23.23 8.13
N GLU A 41 0.35 21.96 8.27
CA GLU A 41 0.94 21.15 7.22
C GLU A 41 -0.01 20.95 6.02
N GLU A 42 -1.29 20.65 6.24
CA GLU A 42 -2.29 20.51 5.17
C GLU A 42 -2.57 21.85 4.46
N ALA A 43 -2.62 22.95 5.21
CA ALA A 43 -2.79 24.27 4.64
C ALA A 43 -1.59 24.66 3.74
N LEU A 44 -0.36 24.36 4.18
CA LEU A 44 0.85 24.57 3.40
C LEU A 44 0.89 23.69 2.14
N LEU A 45 0.46 22.43 2.24
CA LEU A 45 0.32 21.54 1.08
C LEU A 45 -0.67 22.11 0.06
N GLY A 46 -1.84 22.57 0.54
CA GLY A 46 -2.85 23.22 -0.27
C GLY A 46 -2.33 24.46 -0.98
N LEU A 47 -1.66 25.37 -0.26
CA LEU A 47 -1.06 26.58 -0.84
C LEU A 47 -0.02 26.26 -1.92
N ARG A 48 0.84 25.26 -1.69
CA ARG A 48 1.82 24.80 -2.69
C ARG A 48 1.14 24.24 -3.94
N PHE A 49 0.04 23.50 -3.77
CA PHE A 49 -0.76 22.98 -4.88
C PHE A 49 -1.45 24.11 -5.66
N TYR A 50 -2.15 25.02 -4.99
CA TYR A 50 -2.78 26.17 -5.64
C TYR A 50 -1.78 27.08 -6.34
N GLY A 51 -0.58 27.26 -5.77
CA GLY A 51 0.50 28.01 -6.41
C GLY A 51 1.06 27.35 -7.67
N SER A 52 1.03 26.01 -7.78
CA SER A 52 1.54 25.30 -8.96
C SER A 52 0.51 25.21 -10.09
N LEU A 53 -0.78 25.37 -9.78
CA LEU A 53 -1.89 25.18 -10.71
C LEU A 53 -1.89 26.17 -11.90
N PRO A 54 -1.69 27.49 -11.74
CA PRO A 54 -1.68 28.42 -12.87
C PRO A 54 -0.60 28.11 -13.91
N ARG A 55 0.59 27.68 -13.46
CA ARG A 55 1.68 27.28 -14.36
C ARG A 55 1.28 26.04 -15.17
N PHE A 56 0.70 25.05 -14.50
CA PHE A 56 0.26 23.81 -15.15
C PHE A 56 -0.83 24.06 -16.19
N LEU A 57 -1.83 24.90 -15.88
CA LEU A 57 -2.92 25.22 -16.80
C LEU A 57 -2.49 26.10 -17.98
N ARG A 58 -1.50 26.99 -17.79
CA ARG A 58 -0.97 27.86 -18.87
C ARG A 58 0.00 27.14 -19.80
N HIS A 59 0.66 26.09 -19.31
CA HIS A 59 1.64 25.32 -20.07
C HIS A 59 1.32 23.82 -19.96
N PRO A 60 0.24 23.36 -20.62
CA PRO A 60 -0.11 21.96 -20.63
C PRO A 60 1.01 21.14 -21.30
N ILE A 61 1.32 19.98 -20.71
CA ILE A 61 2.30 19.06 -21.28
C ILE A 61 1.73 18.52 -22.60
N SER A 62 2.42 18.78 -23.71
CA SER A 62 2.01 18.25 -25.01
C SER A 62 2.22 16.73 -25.07
N SER A 63 1.46 16.03 -25.92
CA SER A 63 1.65 14.58 -26.12
C SER A 63 3.07 14.23 -26.61
N GLN A 64 3.67 15.10 -27.42
CA GLN A 64 5.04 14.95 -27.90
C GLN A 64 6.06 15.10 -26.76
N GLU A 65 5.88 16.10 -25.90
CA GLU A 65 6.72 16.34 -24.73
C GLU A 65 6.59 15.22 -23.70
N ALA A 66 5.37 14.73 -23.45
CA ALA A 66 5.13 13.57 -22.60
C ALA A 66 5.89 12.33 -23.12
N ARG A 67 5.80 12.05 -24.44
CA ARG A 67 6.54 10.93 -25.07
C ARG A 67 8.05 11.09 -24.97
N ARG A 68 8.58 12.30 -25.17
CA ARG A 68 10.01 12.60 -25.00
C ARG A 68 10.46 12.38 -23.56
N THR A 69 9.68 12.86 -22.60
CA THR A 69 9.95 12.69 -21.16
C THR A 69 9.94 11.23 -20.76
N LEU A 70 8.95 10.46 -21.24
CA LEU A 70 8.85 9.03 -20.95
C LEU A 70 10.04 8.26 -21.54
N ARG A 71 10.41 8.51 -22.80
CA ARG A 71 11.59 7.88 -23.42
C ARG A 71 12.85 8.16 -22.61
N TRP A 72 13.10 9.42 -22.27
CA TRP A 72 14.26 9.82 -21.48
C TRP A 72 14.30 9.13 -20.10
N ARG A 73 13.15 9.00 -19.41
CA ARG A 73 13.08 8.28 -18.13
C ARG A 73 13.31 6.78 -18.27
N LEU A 74 12.81 6.18 -19.35
CA LEU A 74 13.02 4.75 -19.62
C LEU A 74 14.49 4.47 -19.97
N GLU A 75 15.13 5.33 -20.75
CA GLU A 75 16.56 5.24 -21.07
C GLU A 75 17.45 5.35 -19.82
N ARG A 76 17.02 6.09 -18.80
CA ARG A 76 17.74 6.29 -17.54
C ARG A 76 17.25 5.43 -16.40
N ARG A 77 16.33 4.50 -16.68
CA ARG A 77 15.59 3.73 -15.67
C ARG A 77 16.51 3.02 -14.68
N GLU A 78 17.60 2.42 -15.17
CA GLU A 78 18.57 1.72 -14.32
C GLU A 78 19.27 2.67 -13.35
N VAL A 79 19.77 3.81 -13.85
CA VAL A 79 20.47 4.82 -13.05
C VAL A 79 19.51 5.43 -12.02
N ASP A 80 18.29 5.76 -12.44
CA ASP A 80 17.28 6.34 -11.57
C ASP A 80 16.81 5.34 -10.50
N PHE A 81 16.66 4.07 -10.86
CA PHE A 81 16.34 3.00 -9.91
C PHE A 81 17.43 2.82 -8.85
N LEU A 82 18.70 2.75 -9.26
CA LEU A 82 19.82 2.61 -8.32
C LEU A 82 19.94 3.84 -7.41
N ALA A 83 19.77 5.05 -7.96
CA ALA A 83 19.75 6.27 -7.17
C ALA A 83 18.61 6.28 -6.14
N LEU A 84 17.41 5.83 -6.53
CA LEU A 84 16.27 5.66 -5.64
C LEU A 84 16.56 4.63 -4.55
N ALA A 85 17.01 3.44 -4.91
CA ALA A 85 17.32 2.37 -3.97
C ALA A 85 18.37 2.82 -2.95
N ARG A 86 19.43 3.50 -3.40
CA ARG A 86 20.46 4.04 -2.50
C ARG A 86 19.90 5.02 -1.49
N ARG A 87 19.08 5.98 -1.92
CA ARG A 87 18.58 7.07 -1.07
C ARG A 87 17.42 6.65 -0.18
N ALA A 88 16.42 5.96 -0.74
CA ALA A 88 15.17 5.66 -0.05
C ALA A 88 15.19 4.34 0.72
N VAL A 89 16.07 3.41 0.34
CA VAL A 89 16.17 2.08 0.97
C VAL A 89 17.47 1.96 1.75
N TYR A 90 18.63 1.94 1.10
CA TYR A 90 19.89 1.67 1.79
C TYR A 90 20.31 2.78 2.75
N SER A 91 20.06 4.05 2.45
CA SER A 91 20.39 5.15 3.37
C SER A 91 19.35 5.33 4.49
N ASN A 92 18.21 4.63 4.41
CA ASN A 92 17.11 4.75 5.36
C ASN A 92 17.01 3.49 6.23
N ALA A 93 17.54 3.57 7.45
CA ALA A 93 17.51 2.46 8.41
C ALA A 93 16.08 2.02 8.79
N ALA A 94 15.09 2.92 8.69
CA ALA A 94 13.70 2.61 8.99
C ALA A 94 12.96 1.91 7.83
N SER A 95 13.57 1.80 6.64
CA SER A 95 12.92 1.21 5.47
C SER A 95 12.70 -0.29 5.66
N PRO A 96 11.46 -0.81 5.55
CA PRO A 96 11.20 -2.24 5.59
C PRO A 96 11.92 -3.02 4.49
N TYR A 97 12.08 -2.41 3.30
CA TYR A 97 12.83 -2.99 2.20
C TYR A 97 14.31 -3.17 2.52
N ARG A 98 14.90 -2.27 3.31
CA ARG A 98 16.30 -2.42 3.75
C ARG A 98 16.44 -3.68 4.61
N ARG A 99 15.51 -3.89 5.54
CA ARG A 99 15.52 -5.08 6.39
C ARG A 99 15.34 -6.37 5.60
N LEU A 100 14.45 -6.36 4.59
CA LEU A 100 14.28 -7.49 3.67
C LEU A 100 15.56 -7.79 2.88
N LEU A 101 16.25 -6.75 2.40
CA LEU A 101 17.52 -6.89 1.68
C LEU A 101 18.63 -7.44 2.58
N GLU A 102 18.71 -6.99 3.83
CA GLU A 102 19.64 -7.53 4.83
C GLU A 102 19.40 -9.02 5.08
N LEU A 103 18.13 -9.44 5.19
CA LEU A 103 17.77 -10.86 5.36
C LEU A 103 18.10 -11.71 4.14
N ALA A 104 17.99 -11.12 2.94
CA ALA A 104 18.41 -11.76 1.69
C ALA A 104 19.94 -11.75 1.51
N GLY A 105 20.70 -11.12 2.40
CA GLY A 105 22.15 -10.97 2.27
C GLY A 105 22.57 -10.12 1.07
N CYS A 106 21.72 -9.18 0.65
CA CYS A 106 21.88 -8.39 -0.56
C CYS A 106 22.34 -6.96 -0.25
N GLU A 107 23.63 -6.70 -0.44
CA GLU A 107 24.22 -5.38 -0.32
C GLU A 107 23.94 -4.51 -1.56
N TYR A 108 24.13 -3.20 -1.42
CA TYR A 108 23.88 -2.27 -2.53
C TYR A 108 24.73 -2.59 -3.77
N GLY A 109 25.98 -3.02 -3.57
CA GLY A 109 26.85 -3.45 -4.67
C GLY A 109 26.34 -4.68 -5.41
N ASP A 110 25.56 -5.54 -4.75
CA ASP A 110 24.94 -6.71 -5.38
C ASP A 110 23.81 -6.28 -6.31
N ILE A 111 22.96 -5.34 -5.87
CA ILE A 111 21.91 -4.76 -6.72
C ILE A 111 22.52 -4.03 -7.91
N GLU A 112 23.59 -3.24 -7.71
CA GLU A 112 24.26 -2.55 -8.83
C GLU A 112 24.74 -3.52 -9.90
N ARG A 113 25.38 -4.63 -9.48
CA ARG A 113 25.84 -5.68 -10.42
C ARG A 113 24.66 -6.39 -11.08
N LEU A 114 23.61 -6.69 -10.32
CA LEU A 114 22.43 -7.39 -10.81
C LEU A 114 21.68 -6.56 -11.85
N VAL A 115 21.44 -5.27 -11.57
CA VAL A 115 20.79 -4.34 -12.51
C VAL A 115 21.62 -4.17 -13.77
N ARG A 116 22.95 -4.02 -13.65
CA ARG A 116 23.82 -3.89 -14.83
C ARG A 116 23.83 -5.15 -15.70
N LYS A 117 23.65 -6.32 -15.10
CA LYS A 117 23.69 -7.62 -15.79
C LYS A 117 22.34 -8.00 -16.42
N GLU A 118 21.25 -7.79 -15.69
CA GLU A 118 19.92 -8.35 -16.01
C GLU A 118 18.85 -7.27 -16.25
N GLY A 119 19.25 -5.99 -16.17
CA GLY A 119 18.34 -4.86 -16.17
C GLY A 119 17.51 -4.77 -14.88
N VAL A 120 16.67 -3.74 -14.79
CA VAL A 120 15.80 -3.54 -13.62
C VAL A 120 14.80 -4.68 -13.44
N GLU A 121 14.18 -5.16 -14.51
CA GLU A 121 13.14 -6.20 -14.40
C GLU A 121 13.73 -7.53 -13.93
N GLY A 122 14.85 -7.96 -14.52
CA GLY A 122 15.55 -9.17 -14.08
C GLY A 122 15.99 -9.06 -12.62
N ALA A 123 16.52 -7.90 -12.23
CA ALA A 123 16.86 -7.64 -10.84
C ALA A 123 15.67 -7.76 -9.89
N LEU A 124 14.51 -7.20 -10.25
CA LEU A 124 13.29 -7.29 -9.44
C LEU A 124 12.75 -8.73 -9.34
N VAL A 125 12.81 -9.51 -10.42
CA VAL A 125 12.45 -10.94 -10.39
C VAL A 125 13.34 -11.73 -9.45
N THR A 126 14.66 -11.50 -9.53
CA THR A 126 15.63 -12.14 -8.64
C THR A 126 15.41 -11.74 -7.18
N LEU A 127 15.22 -10.44 -6.89
CA LEU A 127 14.91 -9.94 -5.55
C LEU A 127 13.58 -10.52 -5.00
N TYR A 128 12.56 -10.64 -5.84
CA TYR A 128 11.31 -11.29 -5.49
C TYR A 128 11.52 -12.74 -5.07
N GLY A 129 12.32 -13.51 -5.84
CA GLY A 129 12.68 -14.89 -5.51
C GLY A 129 13.46 -15.03 -4.20
N LEU A 130 14.23 -14.01 -3.81
CA LEU A 130 14.92 -13.92 -2.52
C LEU A 130 14.02 -13.48 -1.37
N GLY A 131 12.73 -13.24 -1.62
CA GLY A 131 11.76 -12.83 -0.60
C GLY A 131 11.70 -11.32 -0.35
N VAL A 132 12.36 -10.51 -1.19
CA VAL A 132 12.36 -9.04 -1.09
C VAL A 132 11.12 -8.47 -1.79
N TYR A 133 9.98 -8.63 -1.14
CA TYR A 133 8.70 -8.07 -1.56
C TYR A 133 7.79 -7.84 -0.36
N LEU A 134 6.70 -7.11 -0.55
CA LEU A 134 5.62 -6.95 0.43
C LEU A 134 4.29 -7.26 -0.24
N THR A 135 3.43 -8.04 0.44
CA THR A 135 2.04 -8.18 0.00
C THR A 135 1.23 -6.92 0.32
N VAL A 136 0.02 -6.80 -0.23
CA VAL A 136 -0.85 -5.64 0.03
C VAL A 136 -1.13 -5.46 1.53
N ASP A 137 -1.41 -6.56 2.25
CA ASP A 137 -1.67 -6.48 3.70
C ASP A 137 -0.42 -6.14 4.50
N GLU A 138 0.76 -6.60 4.06
CA GLU A 138 2.05 -6.24 4.66
C GLU A 138 2.35 -4.75 4.42
N LEU A 139 2.22 -4.29 3.17
CA LEU A 139 2.44 -2.89 2.78
C LEU A 139 1.53 -1.92 3.55
N LYS A 140 0.29 -2.33 3.81
CA LYS A 140 -0.68 -1.54 4.59
C LYS A 140 -0.48 -1.63 6.10
N GLY A 141 0.46 -2.45 6.57
CA GLY A 141 0.69 -2.68 8.00
C GLY A 141 -0.44 -3.43 8.69
N ARG A 142 -1.30 -4.16 7.95
CA ARG A 142 -2.39 -4.98 8.51
C ARG A 142 -1.88 -6.28 9.11
N ARG A 143 -0.73 -6.75 8.61
CA ARG A 143 -0.01 -7.92 9.12
C ARG A 143 1.50 -7.70 8.98
N PRO A 144 2.33 -8.30 9.82
CA PRO A 144 3.77 -8.25 9.64
C PRO A 144 4.22 -9.05 8.41
N ALA A 145 5.35 -8.67 7.82
CA ALA A 145 6.01 -9.45 6.79
C ALA A 145 6.87 -10.54 7.43
N VAL A 146 6.57 -11.80 7.11
CA VAL A 146 7.30 -12.97 7.64
C VAL A 146 8.14 -13.59 6.53
N ARG A 147 9.45 -13.72 6.76
CA ARG A 147 10.40 -14.36 5.84
C ARG A 147 11.27 -15.33 6.63
N GLY A 148 11.00 -16.63 6.49
CA GLY A 148 11.63 -17.66 7.32
C GLY A 148 11.30 -17.46 8.80
N SER A 149 12.33 -17.37 9.65
CA SER A 149 12.19 -17.08 11.08
C SER A 149 12.10 -15.58 11.41
N ALA A 150 12.31 -14.70 10.43
CA ALA A 150 12.27 -13.26 10.64
C ALA A 150 10.84 -12.72 10.48
N THR A 151 10.46 -11.81 11.37
CA THR A 151 9.21 -11.05 11.31
C THR A 151 9.53 -9.56 11.31
N ILE A 152 8.91 -8.83 10.39
CA ILE A 152 9.10 -7.38 10.21
C ILE A 152 7.74 -6.70 10.34
N ASP A 153 7.60 -5.85 11.35
CA ASP A 153 6.45 -4.95 11.44
C ASP A 153 6.62 -3.83 10.43
N VAL A 154 5.66 -3.72 9.52
CA VAL A 154 5.68 -2.72 8.45
C VAL A 154 4.81 -1.54 8.85
N VAL A 155 5.42 -0.38 9.02
CA VAL A 155 4.68 0.87 9.22
C VAL A 155 4.58 1.59 7.88
N PRO A 156 3.36 1.89 7.36
CA PRO A 156 3.21 2.49 6.03
C PRO A 156 3.96 3.80 5.81
N SER A 157 4.14 4.62 6.86
CA SER A 157 4.90 5.88 6.77
C SER A 157 6.40 5.66 6.50
N GLN A 158 6.94 4.50 6.84
CA GLN A 158 8.34 4.15 6.57
C GLN A 158 8.60 3.77 5.11
N LEU A 159 7.55 3.55 4.31
CA LEU A 159 7.63 3.25 2.89
C LEU A 159 7.66 4.50 2.00
N TRP A 160 7.54 5.70 2.58
CA TRP A 160 7.57 6.94 1.83
C TRP A 160 8.96 7.23 1.27
N ASN A 161 9.01 7.72 0.03
CA ASN A 161 10.26 8.20 -0.56
C ASN A 161 10.62 9.57 0.05
N PRO A 162 11.73 9.69 0.80
CA PRO A 162 12.11 10.94 1.45
C PRO A 162 12.41 12.08 0.46
N SER A 163 12.73 11.73 -0.80
CA SER A 163 13.05 12.71 -1.85
C SER A 163 11.82 13.21 -2.63
N SER A 164 10.64 12.64 -2.38
CA SER A 164 9.41 13.05 -3.04
C SER A 164 8.82 14.29 -2.37
N THR A 165 8.54 15.32 -3.16
CA THR A 165 7.71 16.44 -2.69
C THR A 165 6.24 16.02 -2.75
N VAL A 166 5.62 15.91 -1.59
CA VAL A 166 4.17 15.64 -1.48
C VAL A 166 3.42 16.97 -1.64
N HIS A 167 2.41 17.00 -2.51
CA HIS A 167 1.53 18.15 -2.70
C HIS A 167 0.09 17.87 -2.24
N LEU A 168 -0.33 16.61 -2.31
CA LEU A 168 -1.62 16.11 -1.82
C LEU A 168 -1.38 14.70 -1.28
N LEU A 169 -1.99 14.38 -0.14
CA LEU A 169 -2.07 13.02 0.38
C LEU A 169 -3.44 12.45 0.02
N GLY A 170 -3.44 11.41 -0.81
CA GLY A 170 -4.64 10.63 -1.11
C GLY A 170 -4.55 9.26 -0.45
N GLN A 171 -5.62 8.84 0.22
CA GLN A 171 -5.78 7.46 0.66
C GLN A 171 -6.79 6.76 -0.24
N THR A 172 -6.41 5.62 -0.79
CA THR A 172 -7.32 4.77 -1.56
C THR A 172 -7.57 3.47 -0.79
N GLY A 173 -8.83 3.02 -0.76
CA GLY A 173 -9.24 1.87 0.04
C GLY A 173 -8.64 0.53 -0.40
N GLY A 174 -8.26 0.41 -1.68
CA GLY A 174 -7.69 -0.79 -2.34
C GLY A 174 -8.03 -2.12 -1.67
N SER A 175 -9.17 -2.73 -1.99
CA SER A 175 -9.50 -4.06 -1.46
C SER A 175 -8.73 -5.16 -2.19
#